data_AF-K1UGZ1-F1
#
_entry.id   AF-K1UGZ1-F1
#
_cell.length_a   1.000
_cell.length_b   1.000
_cell.length_c   1.000
_cell.angle_alpha   90.00
_cell.angle_beta   90.00
_cell.angle_gamma   90.00
#
_symmetry.space_group_name_H-M   'P 1'
#
loop_
_entity.id
_entity.type
_entity.pdbx_description
1 polymer ?
#
loop_
_entity_poly.entity_id
_entity_poly.type
_entity_poly.pdbx_seq_one_letter_code
_entity_poly.pdbx_strand_id
1 'polypeptide(L)'
;STDKKFSVEDATLIQKNVVGMTTFDEKQIKLYDLNKDGVITVVDSTLVQKIIVGLIKEPTEEQPTTAESTTEPTTEAVTEPTTVPKPTTVPKSVKLDKSSITLGTTETYTLKTTVENGTLSQVSFTTDNSKVAGIDNNGKITAVGVGTSKITAKTYNGKTASCTVTVKKLADSITLNKTSITLGVGEKYDLNSSIPNNTAAYYRLYYSNNTAIAPVQKSGGLVTAKTAGTTTIRCKLNNGKEATCKVTVKSAPSRV
;
A
#
# COMPACT_ATOMS: atom_id res chain seq x y z
N SER A 1 -17.47 6.70 -35.56
CA SER A 1 -17.79 7.62 -34.46
C SER A 1 -16.90 7.21 -33.32
N THR A 2 -15.71 7.80 -33.23
CA THR A 2 -14.62 7.17 -32.48
C THR A 2 -13.68 8.18 -31.83
N ASP A 3 -14.22 9.28 -31.31
CA ASP A 3 -13.52 10.11 -30.32
C ASP A 3 -13.90 9.62 -28.93
N LYS A 4 -13.43 8.43 -28.54
CA LYS A 4 -13.59 7.99 -27.16
C LYS A 4 -12.48 8.63 -26.32
N LYS A 5 -12.75 9.83 -25.82
CA LYS A 5 -11.86 10.49 -24.86
C LYS A 5 -11.65 9.60 -23.64
N PHE A 6 -10.40 9.35 -23.28
CA PHE A 6 -10.08 8.62 -22.06
C PHE A 6 -10.68 9.31 -20.82
N SER A 7 -11.14 8.49 -19.86
CA SER A 7 -11.80 8.92 -18.63
C SER A 7 -11.13 8.36 -17.37
N VAL A 8 -11.46 8.92 -16.21
CA VAL A 8 -10.95 8.42 -14.91
C VAL A 8 -11.35 6.96 -14.66
N GLU A 9 -12.47 6.52 -15.25
CA GLU A 9 -12.93 5.14 -15.21
C GLU A 9 -11.98 4.20 -15.96
N ASP A 10 -11.44 4.64 -17.12
CA ASP A 10 -10.45 3.87 -17.89
C ASP A 10 -9.15 3.69 -17.09
N ALA A 11 -8.65 4.75 -16.44
CA ALA A 11 -7.47 4.67 -15.57
C ALA A 11 -7.67 3.69 -14.41
N THR A 12 -8.88 3.69 -13.83
CA THR A 12 -9.27 2.80 -12.73
C THR A 12 -9.39 1.34 -13.20
N LEU A 13 -9.90 1.13 -14.41
CA LEU A 13 -10.05 -0.19 -15.00
C LEU A 13 -8.69 -0.84 -15.27
N ILE A 14 -7.74 -0.06 -15.81
CA ILE A 14 -6.34 -0.50 -15.99
C ILE A 14 -5.72 -0.88 -14.64
N GLN A 15 -5.90 -0.08 -13.58
CA GLN A 15 -5.38 -0.41 -12.25
C GLN A 15 -5.96 -1.72 -11.72
N LYS A 16 -7.27 -1.94 -11.87
CA LYS A 16 -7.93 -3.19 -11.48
C LYS A 16 -7.39 -4.38 -12.26
N ASN A 17 -7.07 -4.23 -13.55
CA ASN A 17 -6.47 -5.29 -14.36
C ASN A 17 -5.06 -5.63 -13.88
N VAL A 18 -4.24 -4.63 -13.60
CA VAL A 18 -2.87 -4.81 -13.09
C VAL A 18 -2.84 -5.55 -11.76
N VAL A 19 -3.84 -5.36 -10.89
CA VAL A 19 -3.96 -6.08 -9.62
C VAL A 19 -4.78 -7.38 -9.71
N GLY A 20 -5.14 -7.83 -10.92
CA GLY A 20 -5.82 -9.10 -11.16
C GLY A 20 -7.31 -9.14 -10.78
N MET A 21 -7.95 -7.98 -10.61
CA MET A 21 -9.38 -7.87 -10.31
C MET A 21 -10.28 -7.89 -11.55
N THR A 22 -9.70 -7.77 -12.75
CA THR A 22 -10.39 -7.88 -14.04
C THR A 22 -9.42 -8.33 -15.13
N THR A 23 -9.92 -8.82 -16.26
CA THR A 23 -9.12 -9.21 -17.44
C THR A 23 -9.54 -8.39 -18.66
N PHE A 24 -8.61 -8.15 -19.58
CA PHE A 24 -8.85 -7.42 -20.83
C PHE A 24 -8.81 -8.36 -22.04
N ASP A 25 -9.68 -8.09 -23.00
CA ASP A 25 -9.63 -8.73 -24.32
C ASP A 25 -8.56 -8.06 -25.21
N GLU A 26 -8.28 -8.65 -26.38
CA GLU A 26 -7.24 -8.15 -27.30
C GLU A 26 -7.49 -6.71 -27.78
N LYS A 27 -8.75 -6.28 -27.85
CA LYS A 27 -9.10 -4.90 -28.27
C LYS A 27 -8.82 -3.92 -27.13
N GLN A 28 -9.13 -4.30 -25.90
CA GLN A 28 -8.84 -3.51 -24.71
C GLN A 28 -7.34 -3.45 -24.42
N ILE A 29 -6.59 -4.53 -24.66
CA ILE A 29 -5.14 -4.51 -24.54
C ILE A 29 -4.55 -3.51 -25.55
N LYS A 30 -4.96 -3.56 -26.82
CA LYS A 30 -4.50 -2.58 -27.84
C LYS A 30 -4.90 -1.14 -27.53
N LEU A 31 -6.08 -0.94 -26.94
CA LEU A 31 -6.57 0.39 -26.59
C LEU A 31 -5.87 0.98 -25.37
N TYR A 32 -5.52 0.15 -24.38
CA TYR A 32 -4.95 0.59 -23.11
C TYR A 32 -3.44 0.45 -23.01
N ASP A 33 -2.77 -0.24 -23.93
CA ASP A 33 -1.30 -0.27 -24.06
C ASP A 33 -0.83 1.01 -24.75
N LEU A 34 -0.65 2.07 -23.96
CA LEU A 34 -0.38 3.41 -24.48
C LEU A 34 1.10 3.64 -24.80
N ASN A 35 1.99 2.82 -24.25
CA ASN A 35 3.42 2.83 -24.56
C ASN A 35 3.83 1.80 -25.63
N LYS A 36 2.88 0.98 -26.12
CA LYS A 36 3.06 -0.03 -27.18
C LYS A 36 4.10 -1.09 -26.82
N ASP A 37 4.24 -1.44 -25.54
CA ASP A 37 5.20 -2.46 -25.08
C ASP A 37 4.59 -3.87 -25.03
N GLY A 38 3.30 -4.00 -25.36
CA GLY A 38 2.57 -5.27 -25.41
C GLY A 38 2.06 -5.76 -24.06
N VAL A 39 2.24 -4.99 -22.97
CA VAL A 39 1.80 -5.37 -21.63
C VAL A 39 1.06 -4.24 -20.91
N ILE A 40 -0.07 -4.55 -20.28
CA ILE A 40 -0.83 -3.56 -19.51
C ILE A 40 -0.24 -3.42 -18.11
N THR A 41 0.25 -2.22 -17.78
CA THR A 41 0.92 -1.93 -16.51
C THR A 41 0.38 -0.66 -15.84
N VAL A 42 0.91 -0.34 -14.65
CA VAL A 42 0.61 0.95 -13.98
C VAL A 42 1.10 2.15 -14.79
N VAL A 43 2.03 1.94 -15.73
CA VAL A 43 2.53 2.99 -16.63
C VAL A 43 1.40 3.47 -17.52
N ASP A 44 0.61 2.55 -18.08
CA ASP A 44 -0.53 2.86 -18.94
C ASP A 44 -1.64 3.62 -18.22
N SER A 45 -1.96 3.21 -16.99
CA SER A 45 -2.91 3.96 -16.16
C SER A 45 -2.42 5.39 -15.90
N THR A 46 -1.12 5.58 -15.77
CA THR A 46 -0.51 6.90 -15.56
C THR A 46 -0.54 7.73 -16.85
N LEU A 47 -0.36 7.11 -18.02
CA LEU A 47 -0.50 7.78 -19.32
C LEU A 47 -1.95 8.22 -19.56
N VAL A 48 -2.92 7.36 -19.26
CA VAL A 48 -4.36 7.73 -19.28
C VAL A 48 -4.63 8.94 -18.39
N GLN A 49 -4.12 8.96 -17.15
CA GLN A 49 -4.29 10.10 -16.24
C GLN A 49 -3.69 11.39 -16.80
N LYS A 50 -2.50 11.32 -17.42
CA LYS A 50 -1.85 12.47 -18.05
C LYS A 50 -2.61 12.98 -19.27
N ILE A 51 -3.23 12.10 -20.06
CA ILE A 51 -4.09 12.47 -21.19
C ILE A 51 -5.34 13.21 -20.68
N ILE A 52 -5.99 12.69 -19.63
CA ILE A 52 -7.19 13.30 -19.03
C ILE A 52 -6.92 14.72 -18.55
N VAL A 53 -5.76 14.96 -17.92
CA VAL A 53 -5.39 16.30 -17.43
C VAL A 53 -4.70 17.17 -18.50
N GLY A 54 -4.66 16.73 -19.75
CA GLY A 54 -4.13 17.50 -20.88
C GLY A 54 -2.62 17.70 -20.87
N LEU A 55 -1.88 16.90 -20.09
CA LEU A 55 -0.42 16.97 -20.01
C LEU A 55 0.27 16.32 -21.21
N ILE A 56 -0.39 15.38 -21.89
CA ILE A 56 0.05 14.72 -23.12
C ILE A 56 -1.15 14.50 -24.06
N LYS A 57 -0.91 14.41 -25.37
CA LYS A 57 -1.96 14.09 -26.36
C LYS A 57 -2.11 12.57 -26.50
N GLU A 58 -3.28 12.12 -26.94
CA GLU A 58 -3.53 10.71 -27.27
C GLU A 58 -2.54 10.22 -28.37
N PRO A 59 -1.96 9.02 -28.24
CA PRO A 59 -1.14 8.45 -29.30
C PRO A 59 -2.00 8.26 -30.56
N THR A 60 -1.60 8.85 -31.68
CA THR A 60 -2.30 8.65 -32.96
C THR A 60 -1.95 7.26 -33.50
N GLU A 61 -2.95 6.50 -33.97
CA GLU A 61 -2.73 5.21 -34.62
C GLU A 61 -1.94 5.42 -35.93
N GLU A 62 -0.65 5.12 -35.92
CA GLU A 62 0.09 4.88 -37.17
C GLU A 62 -0.33 3.52 -37.74
N GLN A 63 -0.94 3.56 -38.92
CA GLN A 63 -1.33 2.42 -39.74
C GLN A 63 -0.08 1.64 -40.20
N PRO A 64 -0.11 0.29 -40.27
CA PRO A 64 1.08 -0.47 -40.61
C PRO A 64 1.36 -0.36 -42.12
N THR A 65 2.56 0.08 -42.48
CA THR A 65 3.09 -0.02 -43.85
C THR A 65 4.05 -1.20 -43.93
N THR A 66 3.76 -2.09 -44.85
CA THR A 66 4.50 -3.31 -45.22
C THR A 66 5.91 -3.00 -45.70
N ALA A 67 6.84 -3.91 -45.42
CA ALA A 67 8.26 -3.83 -45.77
C ALA A 67 8.52 -3.77 -47.28
N GLU A 68 9.47 -2.92 -47.69
CA GLU A 68 10.36 -3.19 -48.83
C GLU A 68 11.68 -2.39 -48.71
N SER A 69 12.71 -2.93 -49.37
CA SER A 69 14.15 -2.72 -49.17
C SER A 69 14.75 -1.57 -50.01
N THR A 70 15.88 -1.00 -49.53
CA THR A 70 16.94 -0.22 -50.26
C THR A 70 16.52 1.21 -50.69
N THR A 71 17.27 2.32 -50.58
CA THR A 71 18.72 2.67 -50.65
C THR A 71 19.02 4.03 -49.97
N GLU A 72 20.19 4.14 -49.32
CA GLU A 72 21.13 5.30 -49.18
C GLU A 72 20.73 6.70 -48.61
N PRO A 73 21.71 7.43 -48.02
CA PRO A 73 21.48 8.42 -46.97
C PRO A 73 21.20 9.82 -47.52
N THR A 74 20.20 10.49 -46.97
CA THR A 74 20.02 11.94 -47.16
C THR A 74 20.03 12.62 -45.80
N THR A 75 21.05 13.45 -45.62
CA THR A 75 21.25 14.38 -44.51
C THR A 75 20.12 15.41 -44.51
N GLU A 76 19.18 15.28 -43.59
CA GLU A 76 18.33 16.38 -43.15
C GLU A 76 18.65 16.70 -41.70
N ALA A 77 19.13 17.93 -41.47
CA ALA A 77 19.38 18.48 -40.15
C ALA A 77 18.04 18.71 -39.45
N VAL A 78 17.61 17.71 -38.67
CA VAL A 78 16.49 17.84 -37.74
C VAL A 78 17.04 18.38 -36.43
N THR A 79 16.70 19.63 -36.14
CA THR A 79 16.97 20.32 -34.88
C THR A 79 16.55 19.48 -33.68
N GLU A 80 17.45 19.42 -32.71
CA GLU A 80 17.37 18.71 -31.43
C GLU A 80 15.96 18.68 -30.82
N PRO A 81 15.51 17.53 -30.26
CA PRO A 81 14.35 17.55 -29.39
C PRO A 81 14.68 18.46 -28.20
N THR A 82 13.93 19.55 -28.05
CA THR A 82 13.96 20.43 -26.89
C THR A 82 13.82 19.61 -25.61
N THR A 83 14.94 19.35 -24.95
CA THR A 83 14.99 18.87 -23.58
C THR A 83 14.38 19.96 -22.71
N VAL A 84 13.17 19.74 -22.19
CA VAL A 84 12.72 20.50 -21.03
C VAL A 84 13.70 20.14 -19.91
N PRO A 85 14.52 21.07 -19.37
CA PRO A 85 15.33 20.75 -18.21
C PRO A 85 14.36 20.64 -17.03
N LYS A 86 13.92 19.43 -16.71
CA LYS A 86 13.28 19.18 -15.41
C LYS A 86 14.34 19.52 -14.37
N PRO A 87 14.13 20.47 -13.44
CA PRO A 87 14.98 20.60 -12.28
C PRO A 87 14.86 19.27 -11.52
N THR A 88 15.84 18.39 -11.71
CA THR A 88 15.94 17.15 -10.96
C THR A 88 16.49 17.58 -9.61
N THR A 89 15.59 17.78 -8.65
CA THR A 89 15.98 18.12 -7.29
C THR A 89 16.94 17.05 -6.79
N VAL A 90 18.15 17.45 -6.43
CA VAL A 90 19.20 16.52 -5.98
C VAL A 90 18.87 16.12 -4.54
N PRO A 91 18.62 14.83 -4.26
CA PRO A 91 18.29 14.37 -2.92
C PRO A 91 19.40 14.70 -1.93
N LYS A 92 19.06 15.39 -0.85
CA LYS A 92 19.99 15.68 0.25
C LYS A 92 20.06 14.52 1.24
N SER A 93 18.92 13.92 1.55
CA SER A 93 18.79 12.79 2.45
C SER A 93 17.61 11.90 2.09
N VAL A 94 17.63 10.65 2.55
CA VAL A 94 16.50 9.72 2.53
C VAL A 94 16.28 9.21 3.94
N LYS A 95 15.02 9.12 4.38
CA LYS A 95 14.61 8.66 5.71
C LYS A 95 13.48 7.65 5.59
N LEU A 96 13.50 6.64 6.45
CA LEU A 96 12.42 5.69 6.63
C LEU A 96 11.74 5.98 7.97
N ASP A 97 10.44 5.72 8.07
CA ASP A 97 9.67 5.85 9.30
C ASP A 97 10.01 4.79 10.36
N LYS A 98 10.66 3.70 9.95
CA LYS A 98 11.11 2.61 10.81
C LYS A 98 12.55 2.20 10.49
N SER A 99 13.38 2.12 11.53
CA SER A 99 14.71 1.48 11.46
C SER A 99 14.65 -0.03 11.70
N SER A 100 13.58 -0.52 12.32
CA SER A 100 13.30 -1.95 12.47
C SER A 100 11.80 -2.22 12.55
N ILE A 101 11.39 -3.43 12.15
CA ILE A 101 10.02 -3.91 12.24
C ILE A 101 9.99 -5.42 12.42
N THR A 102 9.02 -5.92 13.20
CA THR A 102 8.74 -7.36 13.31
C THR A 102 7.41 -7.67 12.66
N LEU A 103 7.39 -8.62 11.72
CA LEU A 103 6.20 -9.05 10.98
C LEU A 103 5.96 -10.56 11.18
N GLY A 104 4.71 -10.97 11.17
CA GLY A 104 4.32 -12.36 10.95
C GLY A 104 4.48 -12.73 9.48
N THR A 105 4.76 -13.99 9.19
CA THR A 105 4.71 -14.53 7.81
C THR A 105 3.42 -14.09 7.12
N THR A 106 3.51 -13.73 5.82
CA THR A 106 2.44 -13.19 4.98
C THR A 106 1.93 -11.78 5.32
N GLU A 107 2.37 -11.17 6.43
CA GLU A 107 2.07 -9.75 6.67
C GLU A 107 2.89 -8.86 5.72
N THR A 108 2.33 -7.68 5.45
CA THR A 108 2.97 -6.67 4.61
C THR A 108 3.04 -5.34 5.33
N TYR A 109 4.11 -4.57 5.12
CA TYR A 109 4.23 -3.22 5.67
C TYR A 109 4.77 -2.26 4.62
N THR A 110 4.11 -1.12 4.41
CA THR A 110 4.62 -0.09 3.51
C THR A 110 5.47 0.90 4.28
N LEU A 111 6.78 0.94 3.98
CA LEU A 111 7.69 1.92 4.57
C LEU A 111 7.32 3.32 4.08
N LYS A 112 7.08 4.23 5.03
CA LYS A 112 6.93 5.64 4.69
C LYS A 112 8.33 6.23 4.50
N THR A 113 8.62 6.59 3.26
CA THR A 113 9.93 7.10 2.84
C THR A 113 9.86 8.59 2.57
N THR A 114 10.72 9.36 3.21
CA THR A 114 10.84 10.80 3.02
C THR A 114 12.18 11.11 2.38
N VAL A 115 12.18 11.87 1.27
CA VAL A 115 13.38 12.31 0.57
C VAL A 115 13.47 13.82 0.68
N GLU A 116 14.55 14.33 1.27
CA GLU A 116 14.78 15.77 1.36
C GLU A 116 15.26 16.30 0.01
N ASN A 117 14.59 17.34 -0.51
CA ASN A 117 14.85 17.91 -1.83
C ASN A 117 14.79 16.84 -2.93
N GLY A 118 13.76 15.99 -2.90
CA GLY A 118 13.58 14.88 -3.83
C GLY A 118 12.19 14.25 -3.72
N THR A 119 12.01 13.12 -4.41
CA THR A 119 10.76 12.34 -4.45
C THR A 119 11.05 10.84 -4.33
N LEU A 120 10.02 10.04 -4.04
CA LEU A 120 10.14 8.58 -3.94
C LEU A 120 10.62 7.93 -5.25
N SER A 121 10.30 8.52 -6.41
CA SER A 121 10.75 8.02 -7.73
C SER A 121 12.27 8.01 -7.90
N GLN A 122 12.99 8.73 -7.04
CA GLN A 122 14.46 8.79 -7.04
C GLN A 122 15.08 7.74 -6.11
N VAL A 123 14.28 6.87 -5.50
CA VAL A 123 14.70 5.86 -4.52
C VAL A 123 14.51 4.46 -5.12
N SER A 124 15.56 3.65 -5.06
CA SER A 124 15.50 2.20 -5.28
C SER A 124 15.53 1.48 -3.93
N PHE A 125 14.73 0.42 -3.80
CA PHE A 125 14.75 -0.45 -2.62
C PHE A 125 15.42 -1.79 -2.94
N THR A 126 16.19 -2.31 -1.98
CA THR A 126 16.80 -3.63 -2.06
C THR A 126 16.63 -4.37 -0.74
N THR A 127 16.57 -5.69 -0.81
CA THR A 127 16.61 -6.60 0.35
C THR A 127 17.87 -7.45 0.27
N ASP A 128 18.50 -7.73 1.41
CA ASP A 128 19.64 -8.66 1.47
C ASP A 128 19.20 -10.14 1.46
N ASN A 129 17.92 -10.42 1.73
CA ASN A 129 17.38 -11.78 1.76
C ASN A 129 15.89 -11.81 1.39
N SER A 130 15.62 -11.97 0.10
CA SER A 130 14.26 -12.05 -0.45
C SER A 130 13.47 -13.29 0.01
N LYS A 131 14.14 -14.34 0.51
CA LYS A 131 13.47 -15.51 1.11
C LYS A 131 12.90 -15.20 2.50
N VAL A 132 13.37 -14.14 3.16
CA VAL A 132 12.86 -13.66 4.45
C VAL A 132 11.88 -12.52 4.23
N ALA A 133 12.29 -11.47 3.52
CA ALA A 133 11.45 -10.31 3.25
C ALA A 133 11.67 -9.77 1.84
N GLY A 134 10.60 -9.70 1.06
CA GLY A 134 10.56 -9.00 -0.23
C GLY A 134 10.18 -7.54 -0.05
N ILE A 135 10.55 -6.69 -1.01
CA ILE A 135 10.13 -5.29 -1.09
C ILE A 135 9.87 -4.91 -2.54
N ASP A 136 8.80 -4.15 -2.79
CA ASP A 136 8.50 -3.59 -4.12
C ASP A 136 9.05 -2.16 -4.31
N ASN A 137 8.89 -1.62 -5.53
CA ASN A 137 9.34 -0.28 -5.88
C ASN A 137 8.63 0.84 -5.11
N ASN A 138 7.49 0.57 -4.48
CA ASN A 138 6.72 1.51 -3.68
C ASN A 138 7.06 1.43 -2.18
N GLY A 139 8.02 0.58 -1.80
CA GLY A 139 8.42 0.39 -0.41
C GLY A 139 7.52 -0.57 0.37
N LYS A 140 6.67 -1.36 -0.29
CA LYS A 140 5.84 -2.38 0.37
C LYS A 140 6.65 -3.63 0.63
N ILE A 141 6.93 -3.86 1.89
CA ILE A 141 7.53 -5.08 2.42
C ILE A 141 6.50 -6.20 2.41
N THR A 142 6.90 -7.39 1.99
CA THR A 142 6.13 -8.63 2.16
C THR A 142 6.97 -9.63 2.94
N ALA A 143 6.46 -10.09 4.09
CA ALA A 143 7.12 -11.09 4.91
C ALA A 143 6.94 -12.49 4.29
N VAL A 144 8.06 -13.13 3.94
CA VAL A 144 8.08 -14.40 3.19
C VAL A 144 8.37 -15.58 4.12
N GLY A 145 9.55 -15.57 4.75
CA GLY A 145 10.05 -16.67 5.58
C GLY A 145 10.62 -16.19 6.90
N VAL A 146 10.61 -17.06 7.92
CA VAL A 146 11.14 -16.73 9.26
C VAL A 146 12.63 -16.42 9.19
N GLY A 147 13.05 -15.35 9.85
CA GLY A 147 14.43 -14.91 9.88
C GLY A 147 14.55 -13.39 9.98
N THR A 148 15.74 -12.87 9.68
CA THR A 148 16.00 -11.43 9.66
C THR A 148 16.56 -11.03 8.30
N SER A 149 16.11 -9.89 7.78
CA SER A 149 16.60 -9.29 6.54
C SER A 149 16.71 -7.78 6.68
N LYS A 150 17.70 -7.19 6.05
CA LYS A 150 17.87 -5.74 5.96
C LYS A 150 17.36 -5.22 4.63
N ILE A 151 16.42 -4.29 4.73
CA ILE A 151 15.94 -3.50 3.59
C ILE A 151 16.72 -2.20 3.53
N THR A 152 17.17 -1.83 2.33
CA THR A 152 17.92 -0.60 2.08
C THR A 152 17.21 0.23 1.02
N ALA A 153 16.92 1.48 1.35
CA ALA A 153 16.49 2.51 0.42
C ALA A 153 17.72 3.31 -0.03
N LYS A 154 17.90 3.48 -1.33
CA LYS A 154 19.06 4.19 -1.91
C LYS A 154 18.61 5.16 -2.99
N THR A 155 19.09 6.40 -2.94
CA THR A 155 18.89 7.38 -4.01
C THR A 155 19.93 7.22 -5.13
N TYR A 156 19.66 7.76 -6.32
CA TYR A 156 20.61 7.72 -7.45
C TYR A 156 21.98 8.34 -7.11
N ASN A 157 22.01 9.36 -6.26
CA ASN A 157 23.24 10.02 -5.79
C ASN A 157 23.82 9.40 -4.49
N GLY A 158 23.37 8.19 -4.11
CA GLY A 158 24.01 7.39 -3.08
C GLY A 158 23.58 7.66 -1.63
N LYS A 159 22.56 8.48 -1.38
CA LYS A 159 21.98 8.63 -0.03
C LYS A 159 21.26 7.33 0.35
N THR A 160 21.44 6.87 1.58
CA THR A 160 20.88 5.58 2.02
C THR A 160 20.13 5.70 3.35
N ALA A 161 19.14 4.84 3.53
CA ALA A 161 18.48 4.54 4.80
C ALA A 161 18.13 3.05 4.83
N SER A 162 18.03 2.46 6.03
CA SER A 162 17.75 1.03 6.15
C SER A 162 16.76 0.69 7.25
N CYS A 163 16.04 -0.41 7.03
CA CYS A 163 15.10 -1.00 7.99
C CYS A 163 15.43 -2.49 8.17
N THR A 164 15.64 -2.92 9.41
CA THR A 164 15.79 -4.34 9.74
C THR A 164 14.42 -4.99 9.92
N VAL A 165 14.10 -5.96 9.08
CA VAL A 165 12.86 -6.74 9.13
C VAL A 165 13.13 -8.06 9.83
N THR A 166 12.46 -8.30 10.95
CA THR A 166 12.43 -9.61 11.61
C THR A 166 11.10 -10.29 11.29
N VAL A 167 11.14 -11.45 10.66
CA VAL A 167 9.95 -12.24 10.36
C VAL A 167 9.86 -13.41 11.32
N LYS A 168 8.70 -13.55 11.96
CA LYS A 168 8.35 -14.70 12.81
C LYS A 168 7.16 -15.44 12.23
N LYS A 169 6.89 -16.63 12.76
CA LYS A 169 5.63 -17.34 12.46
C LYS A 169 4.46 -16.43 12.82
N LEU A 170 3.50 -16.31 11.92
CA LEU A 170 2.26 -15.60 12.20
C LEU A 170 1.52 -16.26 13.37
N ALA A 171 1.04 -15.45 14.32
CA ALA A 171 0.28 -15.96 15.46
C ALA A 171 -0.97 -16.71 15.00
N ASP A 172 -1.18 -17.92 15.54
CA ASP A 172 -2.34 -18.79 15.26
C ASP A 172 -3.50 -18.60 16.24
N SER A 173 -3.29 -17.76 17.25
CA SER A 173 -4.25 -17.42 18.28
C SER A 173 -3.96 -16.03 18.84
N ILE A 174 -4.98 -15.45 19.47
CA ILE A 174 -4.92 -14.17 20.17
C ILE A 174 -5.79 -14.28 21.43
N THR A 175 -5.37 -13.65 22.52
CA THR A 175 -6.15 -13.56 23.76
C THR A 175 -6.32 -12.09 24.14
N LEU A 176 -7.35 -11.81 24.94
CA LEU A 176 -7.57 -10.53 25.57
C LEU A 176 -7.37 -10.67 27.08
N ASN A 177 -6.93 -9.61 27.75
CA ASN A 177 -6.76 -9.59 29.20
C ASN A 177 -8.09 -9.79 29.97
N LYS A 178 -9.24 -9.55 29.33
CA LYS A 178 -10.59 -9.81 29.86
C LYS A 178 -11.50 -10.35 28.76
N THR A 179 -12.39 -11.26 29.15
CA THR A 179 -13.49 -11.78 28.32
C THR A 179 -14.80 -11.03 28.56
N SER A 180 -14.91 -10.32 29.69
CA SER A 180 -16.02 -9.41 29.98
C SER A 180 -15.58 -8.26 30.89
N ILE A 181 -16.12 -7.07 30.64
CA ILE A 181 -15.94 -5.89 31.48
C ILE A 181 -17.28 -5.17 31.69
N THR A 182 -17.42 -4.49 32.83
CA THR A 182 -18.52 -3.58 33.12
C THR A 182 -17.94 -2.19 33.36
N LEU A 183 -18.49 -1.18 32.69
CA LEU A 183 -18.04 0.21 32.77
C LEU A 183 -19.23 1.13 33.04
N GLY A 184 -19.00 2.22 33.77
CA GLY A 184 -19.90 3.37 33.80
C GLY A 184 -19.79 4.21 32.52
N VAL A 185 -20.85 4.91 32.14
CA VAL A 185 -20.78 5.91 31.04
C VAL A 185 -19.65 6.90 31.30
N GLY A 186 -18.81 7.13 30.28
CA GLY A 186 -17.63 8.01 30.36
C GLY A 186 -16.33 7.30 30.76
N GLU A 187 -16.41 6.11 31.35
CA GLU A 187 -15.22 5.34 31.72
C GLU A 187 -14.50 4.78 30.49
N LYS A 188 -13.20 4.51 30.67
CA LYS A 188 -12.33 3.92 29.65
C LYS A 188 -11.68 2.67 30.19
N TYR A 189 -11.39 1.73 29.29
CA TYR A 189 -10.68 0.50 29.63
C TYR A 189 -9.68 0.15 28.56
N ASP A 190 -8.45 -0.18 28.96
CA ASP A 190 -7.41 -0.64 28.05
C ASP A 190 -7.50 -2.17 27.86
N LEU A 191 -8.10 -2.57 26.73
CA LEU A 191 -8.34 -3.97 26.40
C LEU A 191 -7.12 -4.56 25.68
N ASN A 192 -6.10 -4.88 26.47
CA ASN A 192 -4.85 -5.44 25.98
C ASN A 192 -5.02 -6.81 25.34
N SER A 193 -4.29 -7.04 24.24
CA SER A 193 -4.21 -8.35 23.57
C SER A 193 -2.85 -9.00 23.77
N SER A 194 -2.81 -10.33 23.67
CA SER A 194 -1.58 -11.12 23.73
C SER A 194 -1.61 -12.22 22.67
N ILE A 195 -0.42 -12.60 22.20
CA ILE A 195 -0.23 -13.66 21.20
C ILE A 195 0.79 -14.69 21.76
N PRO A 196 0.80 -15.94 21.24
CA PRO A 196 1.75 -16.94 21.70
C PRO A 196 3.21 -16.49 21.60
N ASN A 197 4.04 -16.99 22.51
CA ASN A 197 5.47 -16.73 22.49
C ASN A 197 6.11 -17.13 21.15
N ASN A 198 7.14 -16.39 20.76
CA ASN A 198 7.88 -16.59 19.51
C ASN A 198 7.04 -16.46 18.21
N THR A 199 5.85 -15.86 18.28
CA THR A 199 5.05 -15.48 17.11
C THR A 199 5.08 -13.97 16.89
N ALA A 200 4.57 -13.53 15.74
CA ALA A 200 4.31 -12.12 15.48
C ALA A 200 2.92 -11.94 14.87
N ALA A 201 2.34 -10.77 15.13
CA ALA A 201 1.15 -10.26 14.48
C ALA A 201 1.23 -8.74 14.59
N TYR A 202 1.79 -8.10 13.56
CA TYR A 202 1.94 -6.65 13.53
C TYR A 202 0.57 -5.99 13.50
N TYR A 203 -0.35 -6.53 12.71
CA TYR A 203 -1.72 -6.03 12.62
C TYR A 203 -2.65 -6.79 13.56
N ARG A 204 -3.09 -6.10 14.62
CA ARG A 204 -4.16 -6.53 15.51
C ARG A 204 -5.27 -5.50 15.45
N LEU A 205 -6.36 -5.85 14.77
CA LEU A 205 -7.42 -4.89 14.47
C LEU A 205 -8.55 -5.02 15.50
N TYR A 206 -8.74 -3.96 16.28
CA TYR A 206 -9.86 -3.85 17.21
C TYR A 206 -11.08 -3.22 16.55
N TYR A 207 -12.25 -3.76 16.85
CA TYR A 207 -13.53 -3.20 16.43
C TYR A 207 -14.65 -3.57 17.41
N SER A 208 -15.72 -2.78 17.41
CA SER A 208 -16.89 -2.99 18.26
C SER A 208 -18.09 -3.35 17.39
N ASN A 209 -18.88 -4.33 17.81
CA ASN A 209 -20.15 -4.67 17.17
C ASN A 209 -21.17 -3.52 17.26
N ASN A 210 -21.00 -2.59 18.21
CA ASN A 210 -21.82 -1.39 18.36
C ASN A 210 -21.00 -0.25 18.97
N THR A 211 -20.54 0.66 18.11
CA THR A 211 -19.74 1.83 18.47
C THR A 211 -20.54 2.96 19.13
N ALA A 212 -21.88 2.89 19.16
CA ALA A 212 -22.69 3.81 19.93
C ALA A 212 -22.65 3.47 21.42
N ILE A 213 -22.59 2.19 21.78
CA ILE A 213 -22.49 1.71 23.17
C ILE A 213 -21.05 1.85 23.69
N ALA A 214 -20.09 1.23 22.98
CA ALA A 214 -18.68 1.28 23.37
C ALA A 214 -17.79 1.22 22.11
N PRO A 215 -17.32 2.36 21.57
CA PRO A 215 -16.27 2.37 20.56
C PRO A 215 -14.93 1.93 21.15
N VAL A 216 -14.06 1.43 20.27
CA VAL A 216 -12.70 1.00 20.59
C VAL A 216 -11.72 1.61 19.60
N GLN A 217 -10.54 2.00 20.07
CA GLN A 217 -9.46 2.45 19.20
C GLN A 217 -8.93 1.25 18.39
N LYS A 218 -8.97 1.37 17.06
CA LYS A 218 -8.54 0.30 16.12
C LYS A 218 -7.14 -0.23 16.41
N SER A 219 -6.23 0.66 16.77
CA SER A 219 -4.87 0.37 17.20
C SER A 219 -4.76 0.65 18.70
N GLY A 220 -4.46 -0.37 19.50
CA GLY A 220 -4.23 -0.21 20.94
C GLY A 220 -5.40 -0.57 21.85
N GLY A 221 -6.60 -0.82 21.33
CA GLY A 221 -7.65 -1.49 22.11
C GLY A 221 -8.32 -0.65 23.22
N LEU A 222 -8.08 0.66 23.27
CA LEU A 222 -8.72 1.55 24.24
C LEU A 222 -10.23 1.64 24.00
N VAL A 223 -11.01 1.12 24.94
CA VAL A 223 -12.47 1.13 24.95
C VAL A 223 -12.95 2.40 25.65
N THR A 224 -13.96 3.07 25.10
CA THR A 224 -14.65 4.19 25.77
C THR A 224 -16.12 3.85 25.93
N ALA A 225 -16.67 3.91 27.14
CA ALA A 225 -18.09 3.66 27.38
C ALA A 225 -18.93 4.92 27.09
N LYS A 226 -19.90 4.83 26.18
CA LYS A 226 -20.71 5.98 25.71
C LYS A 226 -22.16 5.92 26.17
N THR A 227 -22.81 4.80 25.96
CA THR A 227 -24.26 4.67 26.20
C THR A 227 -24.53 3.37 26.90
N ALA A 228 -25.45 3.39 27.88
CA ALA A 228 -25.86 2.19 28.59
C ALA A 228 -26.36 1.10 27.62
N GLY A 229 -25.96 -0.14 27.88
CA GLY A 229 -26.24 -1.25 26.99
C GLY A 229 -25.12 -2.28 27.01
N THR A 230 -25.19 -3.25 26.09
CA THR A 230 -24.18 -4.30 25.95
C THR A 230 -23.70 -4.35 24.51
N THR A 231 -22.39 -4.46 24.31
CA THR A 231 -21.77 -4.71 23.01
C THR A 231 -20.64 -5.74 23.14
N THR A 232 -20.14 -6.23 22.02
CA THR A 232 -18.95 -7.09 21.98
C THR A 232 -17.84 -6.36 21.24
N ILE A 233 -16.66 -6.34 21.83
CA ILE A 233 -15.42 -5.88 21.20
C ILE A 233 -14.64 -7.08 20.73
N ARG A 234 -14.07 -6.98 19.53
CA ARG A 234 -13.31 -8.03 18.87
C ARG A 234 -11.93 -7.52 18.55
N CYS A 235 -10.92 -8.38 18.69
CA CYS A 235 -9.58 -8.16 18.18
C CYS A 235 -9.23 -9.28 17.20
N LYS A 236 -8.98 -8.92 15.94
CA LYS A 236 -8.81 -9.87 14.82
C LYS A 236 -7.42 -9.76 14.21
N LEU A 237 -6.82 -10.92 13.91
CA LEU A 237 -5.58 -11.09 13.17
C LEU A 237 -5.84 -11.17 11.66
N ASN A 238 -4.80 -10.95 10.85
CA ASN A 238 -4.86 -11.05 9.38
C ASN A 238 -5.29 -12.45 8.87
N ASN A 239 -4.97 -13.53 9.57
CA ASN A 239 -5.39 -14.89 9.26
C ASN A 239 -6.81 -15.23 9.73
N GLY A 240 -7.56 -14.24 10.22
CA GLY A 240 -8.95 -14.39 10.63
C GLY A 240 -9.17 -14.86 12.07
N LYS A 241 -8.10 -15.23 12.80
CA LYS A 241 -8.20 -15.58 14.22
C LYS A 241 -8.60 -14.36 15.03
N GLU A 242 -9.47 -14.54 16.02
CA GLU A 242 -9.98 -13.44 16.83
C GLU A 242 -10.25 -13.82 18.28
N ALA A 243 -10.25 -12.80 19.13
CA ALA A 243 -10.69 -12.87 20.52
C ALA A 243 -11.77 -11.81 20.79
N THR A 244 -12.66 -12.10 21.73
CA THR A 244 -13.85 -11.29 22.01
C THR A 244 -13.92 -10.90 23.49
N CYS A 245 -14.42 -9.70 23.76
CA CYS A 245 -14.77 -9.23 25.10
C CYS A 245 -16.18 -8.64 25.12
N LYS A 246 -17.03 -9.11 26.04
CA LYS A 246 -18.35 -8.54 26.30
C LYS A 246 -18.21 -7.27 27.13
N VAL A 247 -18.72 -6.15 26.63
CA VAL A 247 -18.72 -4.87 27.33
C VAL A 247 -20.13 -4.51 27.74
N THR A 248 -20.34 -4.36 29.05
CA THR A 248 -21.60 -3.87 29.61
C THR A 248 -21.39 -2.45 30.10
N VAL A 249 -22.14 -1.49 29.57
CA VAL A 249 -22.12 -0.10 30.00
C VAL A 249 -23.33 0.15 30.90
N LYS A 250 -23.08 0.63 32.11
CA LYS A 250 -24.11 1.03 33.07
C LYS A 250 -24.28 2.54 33.05
N SER A 251 -25.53 2.99 33.19
CA SER A 251 -25.83 4.40 33.41
C SER A 251 -25.15 4.89 34.69
N ALA A 252 -24.78 6.17 34.74
CA ALA A 252 -24.43 6.79 36.00
C ALA A 252 -25.61 6.67 36.97
N PRO A 253 -25.38 6.53 38.29
CA PRO A 253 -26.46 6.61 39.26
C PRO A 253 -27.19 7.95 39.06
N SER A 254 -28.52 7.89 38.95
CA SER A 254 -29.35 9.09 38.90
C SER A 254 -29.07 9.92 40.15
N ARG A 255 -28.79 11.22 39.97
CA ARG A 255 -28.71 12.16 41.10
C ARG A 255 -30.10 12.22 41.72
N VAL A 256 -30.24 11.64 42.92
CA VAL A 256 -31.45 11.72 43.74
C VAL A 256 -31.57 13.13 44.31
#